data_AF-A0A3D4WXI8-F1
#
_entry.id   AF-A0A3D4WXI8-F1
#
_cell.length_a   1.000
_cell.length_b   1.000
_cell.length_c   1.000
_cell.angle_alpha   90.00
_cell.angle_beta   90.00
_cell.angle_gamma   90.00
#
_symmetry.space_group_name_H-M   'P 1'
#
loop_
_entity.id
_entity.type
_entity.pdbx_description
1 polymer ?
#
loop_
_entity_poly.entity_id
_entity_poly.type
_entity_poly.pdbx_seq_one_letter_code
_entity_poly.pdbx_strand_id
1 'polypeptide(L)'
;MEKLAGRRGQAARNDGIILEAARNVFLEDPSAPIAAVAERAGVGFSALYRRYPRKEDLLRQLCHDGLRRFISEVEAAIAEKDAWQGLTGFLERVVEADVHSLTVRLAGTFTPTAEMGQDAQRAN
;
A
#
# COMPACT_ATOMS: atom_id res chain seq x y z
N MET A 1 16.28 -5.48 -26.41
CA MET A 1 15.92 -5.76 -25.01
C MET A 1 15.77 -4.50 -24.15
N GLU A 2 16.49 -3.41 -24.46
CA GLU A 2 16.51 -2.14 -23.71
C GLU A 2 15.15 -1.38 -23.64
N LYS A 3 14.38 -1.36 -24.74
CA LYS A 3 13.04 -0.71 -24.78
C LYS A 3 11.97 -1.37 -23.89
N LEU A 4 12.07 -2.68 -23.62
CA LEU A 4 11.12 -3.39 -22.76
C LEU A 4 11.44 -3.19 -21.28
N ALA A 5 12.74 -3.12 -20.93
CA ALA A 5 13.19 -2.79 -19.59
C ALA A 5 12.76 -1.36 -19.17
N GLY A 6 12.89 -0.38 -20.08
CA GLY A 6 12.41 0.99 -19.83
C GLY A 6 10.88 1.08 -19.62
N ARG A 7 10.09 0.31 -20.37
CA ARG A 7 8.62 0.25 -20.21
C ARG A 7 8.19 -0.38 -18.88
N ARG A 8 8.91 -1.41 -18.41
CA ARG A 8 8.66 -2.03 -17.10
C ARG A 8 9.02 -1.08 -15.95
N GLY A 9 10.15 -0.38 -16.04
CA GLY A 9 10.54 0.64 -15.06
C GLY A 9 9.55 1.80 -14.97
N GLN A 10 9.08 2.30 -16.12
CA GLN A 10 8.05 3.34 -16.15
C GLN A 10 6.71 2.85 -15.57
N ALA A 11 6.31 1.61 -15.85
CA ALA A 11 5.09 1.03 -15.27
C ALA A 11 5.20 0.90 -13.74
N ALA A 12 6.33 0.41 -13.21
CA ALA A 12 6.55 0.32 -11.77
C ALA A 12 6.55 1.70 -11.08
N ARG A 13 7.14 2.72 -11.71
CA ARG A 13 7.10 4.09 -11.19
C ARG A 13 5.68 4.67 -11.19
N ASN A 14 4.91 4.37 -12.24
CA ASN A 14 3.50 4.80 -12.29
C ASN A 14 2.66 4.14 -11.19
N ASP A 15 2.96 2.90 -10.80
CA ASP A 15 2.27 2.22 -9.71
C ASP A 15 2.50 2.90 -8.37
N GLY A 16 3.75 3.24 -8.06
CA GLY A 16 4.07 3.97 -6.83
C GLY A 16 3.29 5.28 -6.74
N ILE A 17 3.23 6.05 -7.83
CA ILE A 17 2.48 7.31 -7.88
C ILE A 17 0.97 7.08 -7.69
N ILE A 18 0.42 6.04 -8.32
CA ILE A 18 -1.01 5.68 -8.18
C ILE A 18 -1.34 5.28 -6.75
N LEU A 19 -0.51 4.45 -6.11
CA LEU A 19 -0.75 3.96 -4.76
C LEU A 19 -0.62 5.08 -3.72
N GLU A 20 0.36 5.98 -3.88
CA GLU A 20 0.48 7.17 -3.03
C GLU A 20 -0.71 8.12 -3.20
N ALA A 21 -1.17 8.35 -4.43
CA ALA A 21 -2.38 9.12 -4.67
C ALA A 21 -3.61 8.44 -4.05
N ALA A 22 -3.72 7.12 -4.16
CA ALA A 22 -4.81 6.33 -3.61
C ALA A 22 -4.84 6.41 -2.08
N ARG A 23 -3.68 6.32 -1.43
CA ARG A 23 -3.51 6.52 0.01
C ARG A 23 -4.11 7.85 0.43
N ASN A 24 -3.68 8.95 -0.19
CA ASN A 24 -4.14 10.29 0.17
C ASN A 24 -5.65 10.46 -0.07
N VAL A 25 -6.17 10.03 -1.23
CA VAL A 25 -7.60 10.12 -1.55
C VAL A 25 -8.46 9.36 -0.55
N PHE A 26 -8.12 8.10 -0.25
CA PHE A 26 -8.99 7.25 0.56
C PHE A 26 -8.83 7.47 2.06
N LEU A 27 -7.69 8.01 2.53
CA LEU A 27 -7.55 8.47 3.91
C LEU A 27 -8.38 9.73 4.18
N GLU A 28 -8.47 10.64 3.20
CA GLU A 28 -9.37 11.79 3.26
C GLU A 28 -10.84 11.36 3.19
N ASP A 29 -11.20 10.56 2.18
CA ASP A 29 -12.55 10.07 1.95
C ASP A 29 -12.55 8.62 1.40
N PRO A 30 -12.88 7.62 2.24
CA PRO A 30 -12.98 6.22 1.83
C PRO A 30 -14.00 5.96 0.73
N SER A 31 -15.00 6.84 0.59
CA SER A 31 -16.08 6.70 -0.39
C SER A 31 -15.71 7.24 -1.76
N ALA A 32 -14.63 8.03 -1.87
CA ALA A 32 -14.21 8.69 -3.09
C ALA A 32 -14.13 7.74 -4.30
N PRO A 33 -14.48 8.21 -5.52
CA PRO A 33 -14.41 7.39 -6.72
C PRO A 33 -12.95 7.15 -7.15
N ILE A 34 -12.68 6.02 -7.81
CA ILE A 34 -11.34 5.70 -8.35
C ILE A 34 -10.84 6.77 -9.35
N ALA A 35 -11.75 7.53 -9.97
CA ALA A 35 -11.39 8.65 -10.84
C ALA A 35 -10.65 9.77 -10.11
N ALA A 36 -10.97 10.03 -8.83
CA ALA A 36 -10.26 11.03 -8.03
C ALA A 36 -8.78 10.64 -7.78
N VAL A 37 -8.49 9.33 -7.76
CA VAL A 37 -7.11 8.81 -7.71
C VAL A 37 -6.37 9.10 -9.00
N ALA A 38 -7.00 8.88 -10.16
CA ALA A 38 -6.38 9.17 -11.46
C ALA A 38 -6.01 10.66 -11.59
N GLU A 39 -6.95 11.54 -11.21
CA GLU A 39 -6.74 12.99 -11.19
C GLU A 39 -5.56 13.37 -10.29
N ARG A 40 -5.55 12.87 -9.05
CA ARG A 40 -4.49 13.18 -8.09
C ARG A 40 -3.13 12.62 -8.48
N ALA A 41 -3.09 11.44 -9.08
CA ALA A 41 -1.86 10.82 -9.58
C ALA A 41 -1.33 11.47 -10.87
N GLY A 42 -2.12 12.35 -11.51
CA GLY A 42 -1.77 12.93 -12.82
C GLY A 42 -1.69 11.87 -13.93
N VAL A 43 -2.43 10.75 -13.81
CA VAL A 43 -2.43 9.66 -14.80
C VAL A 43 -3.76 9.61 -15.53
N GLY A 44 -3.75 9.20 -16.80
CA GLY A 44 -4.98 9.02 -17.56
C GLY A 44 -5.86 7.91 -16.97
N PHE A 45 -7.17 8.15 -16.88
CA PHE A 45 -8.14 7.20 -16.31
C PHE A 45 -8.04 5.80 -16.96
N SER A 46 -7.90 5.72 -18.28
CA SER A 46 -7.75 4.44 -18.99
C SER A 46 -6.50 3.66 -18.59
N ALA A 47 -5.43 4.34 -18.18
CA ALA A 47 -4.21 3.69 -17.71
C ALA A 47 -4.41 3.11 -16.30
N LEU A 48 -5.07 3.84 -15.41
CA LEU A 48 -5.45 3.37 -14.08
C LEU A 48 -6.42 2.19 -14.17
N TYR A 49 -7.49 2.32 -14.94
CA TYR A 49 -8.55 1.32 -15.06
C TYR A 49 -8.06 0.00 -15.68
N ARG A 50 -7.09 0.06 -16.61
CA ARG A 50 -6.45 -1.15 -17.15
C ARG A 50 -5.72 -1.95 -16.07
N ARG A 51 -5.24 -1.28 -15.02
CA ARG A 51 -4.44 -1.91 -13.95
C ARG A 51 -5.28 -2.28 -12.73
N TYR A 52 -6.20 -1.41 -12.35
CA TYR A 52 -7.17 -1.62 -11.28
C TYR A 52 -8.58 -1.45 -11.85
N PRO A 53 -9.16 -2.51 -12.42
CA PRO A 53 -10.48 -2.44 -13.04
C PRO A 53 -11.59 -2.11 -12.03
N ARG A 54 -11.41 -2.46 -10.76
CA ARG A 54 -12.33 -2.15 -9.67
C ARG A 54 -11.63 -1.37 -8.58
N LYS A 55 -12.37 -0.48 -7.91
CA LYS A 55 -11.89 0.22 -6.71
C LYS A 55 -11.39 -0.76 -5.65
N GLU A 56 -12.08 -1.89 -5.50
CA GLU A 56 -11.68 -2.94 -4.57
C GLU A 56 -10.30 -3.54 -4.91
N ASP A 57 -9.93 -3.67 -6.19
CA ASP A 57 -8.61 -4.17 -6.58
C ASP A 57 -7.50 -3.20 -6.13
N LEU A 58 -7.75 -1.89 -6.26
CA LEU A 58 -6.84 -0.85 -5.78
C LEU A 58 -6.74 -0.83 -4.25
N LEU A 59 -7.87 -0.94 -3.55
CA LEU A 59 -7.89 -0.96 -2.09
C LEU A 59 -7.17 -2.18 -1.52
N ARG A 60 -7.38 -3.37 -2.13
CA ARG A 60 -6.66 -4.60 -1.75
C ARG A 60 -5.15 -4.42 -1.92
N GLN A 61 -4.70 -3.93 -3.08
CA GLN A 61 -3.28 -3.69 -3.31
C GLN A 61 -2.70 -2.70 -2.30
N LEU A 62 -3.35 -1.55 -2.12
CA LEU A 62 -2.91 -0.51 -1.19
C LEU A 62 -2.80 -1.02 0.25
N CYS A 63 -3.81 -1.75 0.73
CA CYS A 63 -3.82 -2.29 2.08
C CYS A 63 -2.82 -3.43 2.25
N HIS A 64 -2.64 -4.27 1.22
CA HIS A 64 -1.65 -5.34 1.24
C HIS A 64 -0.23 -4.80 1.28
N ASP A 65 0.07 -3.75 0.50
CA ASP A 65 1.37 -3.08 0.55
C ASP A 65 1.64 -2.46 1.93
N GLY A 66 0.62 -1.86 2.56
CA GLY A 66 0.68 -1.39 3.94
C GLY A 66 0.98 -2.52 4.95
N LEU A 67 0.31 -3.67 4.82
CA LEU A 67 0.55 -4.84 5.66
C LEU A 67 1.96 -5.41 5.47
N ARG A 68 2.43 -5.54 4.22
CA ARG A 68 3.80 -6.00 3.92
C ARG A 68 4.85 -5.06 4.47
N ARG A 69 4.60 -3.74 4.42
CA ARG A 69 5.47 -2.75 5.05
C ARG A 69 5.53 -2.94 6.56
N PHE A 70 4.38 -3.13 7.23
CA PHE A 70 4.34 -3.42 8.65
C PHE A 70 5.14 -4.69 9.02
N ILE A 71 4.91 -5.79 8.31
CA ILE A 71 5.63 -7.06 8.52
C ILE A 71 7.15 -6.86 8.34
N SER A 72 7.57 -6.14 7.30
CA SER A 72 8.99 -5.83 7.08
C SER A 72 9.60 -5.04 8.23
N GLU A 73 8.84 -4.13 8.85
CA GLU A 73 9.32 -3.37 10.01
C GLU A 73 9.43 -4.23 11.27
N VAL A 74 8.48 -5.16 11.47
CA VAL A 74 8.56 -6.17 12.55
C VAL A 74 9.78 -7.09 12.35
N GLU A 75 9.97 -7.61 11.15
CA GLU A 75 11.11 -8.48 10.82
C GLU A 75 12.45 -7.77 11.04
N ALA A 76 12.56 -6.50 10.64
CA ALA A 76 13.75 -5.69 10.90
C ALA A 76 13.98 -5.46 12.40
N ALA A 77 12.92 -5.26 13.18
CA ALA A 77 13.02 -5.08 14.63
C ALA A 77 13.47 -6.34 15.36
N ILE A 78 12.98 -7.51 14.95
CA ILE A 78 13.37 -8.82 15.52
C ILE A 78 14.83 -9.15 15.19
N ALA A 79 15.32 -8.70 14.03
CA ALA A 79 16.71 -8.91 13.64
C ALA A 79 17.71 -8.01 14.39
N GLU A 80 17.24 -7.00 15.13
CA GLU A 80 18.09 -6.08 15.88
C GLU A 80 18.72 -6.77 17.10
N LYS A 81 20.00 -6.49 17.36
CA LYS A 81 20.74 -7.13 18.46
C LYS A 81 20.31 -6.59 19.81
N ASP A 82 20.01 -5.29 19.86
CA ASP A 82 19.49 -4.63 21.05
C ASP A 82 17.96 -4.60 20.98
N ALA A 83 17.31 -5.38 21.84
CA ALA A 83 15.86 -5.50 21.88
C ALA A 83 15.15 -4.15 22.13
N TRP A 84 15.75 -3.24 22.90
CA TRP A 84 15.18 -1.93 23.14
C TRP A 84 15.26 -1.05 21.89
N GLN A 85 16.41 -1.05 21.20
CA GLN A 85 16.57 -0.32 19.94
C GLN A 85 15.66 -0.88 18.84
N GLY A 86 15.51 -2.20 18.78
CA GLY A 86 14.57 -2.86 17.86
C GLY A 86 13.14 -2.39 18.10
N LEU A 87 12.69 -2.38 19.37
CA LEU A 87 11.36 -1.93 19.75
C LEU A 87 11.12 -0.44 19.46
N THR A 88 12.00 0.45 19.92
CA THR A 88 11.81 1.89 19.72
C THR A 88 11.87 2.27 18.25
N GLY A 89 12.83 1.72 17.51
CA GLY A 89 12.96 1.96 16.07
C GLY A 89 11.76 1.42 15.28
N PHE A 90 11.20 0.28 15.69
CA PHE A 90 9.95 -0.23 15.12
C PHE A 90 8.80 0.74 15.31
N LEU A 91 8.58 1.21 16.55
CA LEU A 91 7.49 2.13 16.87
C LEU A 91 7.62 3.43 16.06
N GLU A 92 8.83 3.98 15.94
CA GLU A 92 9.11 5.17 15.13
C GLU A 92 8.77 4.94 13.65
N ARG A 93 9.29 3.86 13.04
CA ARG A 93 9.12 3.59 11.61
C ARG A 93 7.68 3.22 11.23
N VAL A 94 6.95 2.54 12.11
CA VAL A 94 5.54 2.20 11.87
C VAL A 94 4.65 3.44 11.96
N VAL A 95 4.94 4.36 12.89
CA VAL A 95 4.24 5.65 12.98
C VAL A 95 4.56 6.51 11.77
N GLU A 96 5.84 6.59 11.36
CA GLU A 96 6.25 7.35 10.18
C GLU A 96 5.65 6.80 8.89
N ALA A 97 5.57 5.47 8.74
CA ALA A 97 4.98 4.83 7.57
C ALA A 97 3.45 4.93 7.51
N ASP A 98 2.80 5.39 8.59
CA ASP A 98 1.35 5.54 8.71
C ASP A 98 0.56 4.33 8.16
N VAL A 99 1.02 3.13 8.50
CA VAL A 99 0.42 1.88 8.00
C VAL A 99 -0.89 1.55 8.70
N HIS A 100 -1.10 2.09 9.91
CA HIS A 100 -2.29 1.83 10.71
C HIS A 100 -3.52 2.62 10.24
N SER A 101 -3.34 3.83 9.69
CA SER A 101 -4.44 4.67 9.23
C SER A 101 -5.28 3.99 8.16
N LEU A 102 -4.63 3.31 7.20
CA LEU A 102 -5.31 2.53 6.16
C LEU A 102 -6.17 1.42 6.74
N THR A 103 -5.63 0.66 7.70
CA THR A 103 -6.36 -0.42 8.36
C THR A 103 -7.60 0.10 9.07
N VAL A 104 -7.47 1.15 9.89
CA VAL A 104 -8.61 1.72 10.64
C VAL A 104 -9.65 2.32 9.71
N ARG A 105 -9.19 3.06 8.70
CA ARG A 105 -10.07 3.88 7.85
C ARG A 105 -10.76 3.07 6.75
N LEU A 106 -10.17 1.94 6.33
CA LEU A 106 -10.66 1.11 5.24
C LEU A 106 -11.18 -0.26 5.71
N ALA A 107 -11.09 -0.59 7.00
CA ALA A 107 -11.68 -1.81 7.55
C ALA A 107 -13.17 -1.93 7.17
N GLY A 108 -13.55 -3.10 6.67
CA GLY A 108 -14.94 -3.38 6.25
C GLY A 108 -15.38 -2.73 4.94
N THR A 109 -14.52 -1.95 4.26
CA THR A 109 -14.88 -1.30 2.97
C THR A 109 -14.65 -2.19 1.74
N PHE A 110 -13.96 -3.32 1.92
CA PHE A 110 -13.68 -4.31 0.88
C PHE A 110 -13.48 -5.70 1.49
N THR A 111 -13.50 -6.74 0.66
CA THR A 111 -13.22 -8.12 1.09
C THR A 111 -11.72 -8.42 0.90
N PRO A 112 -10.96 -8.71 1.96
CA PRO A 112 -9.55 -9.10 1.86
C PRO A 112 -9.37 -10.40 1.04
N THR A 113 -8.22 -10.54 0.39
CA THR A 113 -7.86 -11.80 -0.28
C THR A 113 -7.34 -12.84 0.72
N ALA A 114 -7.28 -14.11 0.32
CA ALA A 114 -6.71 -15.16 1.16
C ALA A 114 -5.22 -14.91 1.50
N GLU A 115 -4.45 -14.36 0.55
CA GLU A 115 -3.04 -13.99 0.75
C GLU A 115 -2.88 -12.91 1.82
N MET A 116 -3.71 -11.87 1.79
CA MET A 116 -3.72 -10.84 2.84
C MET A 116 -4.00 -11.44 4.22
N GLY A 117 -4.91 -12.42 4.29
CA GLY A 117 -5.21 -13.14 5.53
C GLY A 117 -4.01 -13.94 6.07
N GLN A 118 -3.25 -14.58 5.19
CA GLN A 118 -2.04 -15.33 5.55
C GLN A 118 -0.94 -14.39 6.05
N ASP A 119 -0.72 -13.27 5.36
CA ASP A 119 0.27 -12.27 5.79
C ASP A 119 -0.11 -11.64 7.14
N ALA A 120 -1.41 -11.39 7.37
CA ALA A 120 -1.88 -10.87 8.66
C ALA A 120 -1.63 -11.86 9.81
N GLN A 121 -1.72 -13.16 9.57
CA GLN A 121 -1.40 -14.19 10.56
C GLN A 121 0.10 -14.23 10.89
N ARG A 122 0.99 -13.89 9.94
CA ARG A 122 2.43 -13.81 10.20
C ARG A 122 2.82 -12.60 11.06
N ALA A 123 1.94 -11.60 11.13
CA ALA A 123 2.17 -10.36 11.87
C ALA A 123 1.78 -10.43 13.35
N ASN A 124 1.01 -11.45 13.76
CA ASN A 124 0.60 -11.74 15.14
C ASN A 124 1.54 -12.76 15.79
#